data_AF-A0A952BQ55-F1
#
_entry.id   AF-A0A952BQ55-F1
#
_cell.length_a   1.000
_cell.length_b   1.000
_cell.length_c   1.000
_cell.angle_alpha   90.00
_cell.angle_beta   90.00
_cell.angle_gamma   90.00
#
_symmetry.space_group_name_H-M   'P 1'
#
loop_
_entity.id
_entity.type
_entity.pdbx_description
1 polymer ?
#
loop_
_entity_poly.entity_id
_entity_poly.type
_entity_poly.pdbx_seq_one_letter_code
_entity_poly.pdbx_strand_id
1 'polypeptide(L)'
;MNRKRTAQNLRSENKSEENTSRLPDDCKMVFSLSEMLDFSIPEISELLNISESEAKTQYEKADKLIEENDKKRFSLTELFEFNLIYCDGMVERVMKEIEKL
;
A
#
# COMPACT_ATOMS: atom_id res chain seq x y z
N MET A 1 -5.97 -6.56 28.14
CA MET A 1 -5.32 -7.64 27.37
C MET A 1 -5.05 -7.12 25.97
N ASN A 2 -3.80 -7.24 25.52
CA ASN A 2 -3.10 -6.35 24.58
C ASN A 2 -3.73 -6.15 23.19
N ARG A 3 -4.07 -4.90 22.86
CA ARG A 3 -4.22 -4.46 21.46
C ARG A 3 -2.85 -3.94 21.00
N LYS A 4 -2.11 -4.74 20.22
CA LYS A 4 -0.92 -4.29 19.49
C LYS A 4 -1.34 -3.25 18.45
N ARG A 5 -1.53 -2.00 18.88
CA ARG A 5 -1.92 -0.83 18.07
C ARG A 5 -0.78 0.19 18.09
N THR A 6 0.33 -0.12 17.46
CA THR A 6 1.43 0.88 17.37
C THR A 6 2.21 0.87 16.06
N ALA A 7 1.93 -0.04 15.12
CA ALA A 7 2.53 0.00 13.78
C ALA A 7 1.50 0.12 12.63
N GLN A 8 0.21 -0.11 12.90
CA GLN A 8 -0.82 -0.22 11.84
C GLN A 8 -1.57 1.08 11.57
N ASN A 9 -1.42 2.11 12.42
CA ASN A 9 -2.13 3.38 12.30
C ASN A 9 -1.49 4.39 11.33
N LEU A 10 -0.39 4.03 10.65
CA LEU A 10 0.16 4.80 9.52
C LEU A 10 -0.24 4.24 8.15
N ARG A 11 -1.20 3.29 8.12
CA ARG A 11 -1.72 2.74 6.87
C ARG A 11 -2.76 3.64 6.20
N SER A 12 -3.22 4.68 6.90
CA SER A 12 -4.42 5.44 6.55
C SER A 12 -4.08 6.70 5.74
N GLU A 13 -4.56 6.76 4.50
CA GLU A 13 -5.71 7.60 4.11
C GLU A 13 -5.73 7.92 2.60
N ASN A 14 -4.61 7.82 1.86
CA ASN A 14 -4.54 8.30 0.46
C ASN A 14 -3.93 7.32 -0.56
N LYS A 15 -3.82 6.03 -0.24
CA LYS A 15 -3.10 5.05 -1.09
C LYS A 15 -3.94 3.84 -1.53
N SER A 16 -5.18 3.72 -1.08
CA SER A 16 -6.09 2.61 -1.44
C SER A 16 -6.81 2.86 -2.77
N GLU A 17 -7.37 4.05 -3.01
CA GLU A 17 -8.21 4.32 -4.19
C GLU A 17 -7.48 4.13 -5.53
N GLU A 18 -6.23 4.56 -5.61
CA GLU A 18 -5.44 4.43 -6.85
C GLU A 18 -5.04 2.97 -7.11
N ASN A 19 -4.81 2.19 -6.04
CA ASN A 19 -4.42 0.79 -6.13
C ASN A 19 -5.63 -0.13 -6.39
N THR A 20 -6.82 0.20 -5.86
CA THR A 20 -8.05 -0.57 -6.12
C THR A 20 -8.51 -0.43 -7.57
N SER A 21 -8.23 0.70 -8.24
CA SER A 21 -8.57 0.88 -9.67
C SER A 21 -7.98 -0.18 -10.60
N ARG A 22 -6.84 -0.79 -10.22
CA ARG A 22 -6.12 -1.81 -11.01
C ARG A 22 -6.55 -3.25 -10.73
N LEU A 23 -7.38 -3.47 -9.73
CA LEU A 23 -7.89 -4.81 -9.43
C LEU A 23 -8.88 -5.26 -10.52
N PRO A 24 -9.03 -6.58 -10.75
CA PRO A 24 -10.17 -7.12 -11.49
C PRO A 24 -11.49 -6.75 -10.79
N ASP A 25 -12.56 -6.52 -11.55
CA ASP A 25 -13.82 -5.98 -11.02
C ASP A 25 -14.44 -6.87 -9.94
N ASP A 26 -14.35 -8.20 -10.09
CA ASP A 26 -14.83 -9.16 -9.09
C ASP A 26 -14.09 -9.01 -7.75
N CYS A 27 -12.79 -8.75 -7.79
CA CYS A 27 -11.95 -8.58 -6.60
C CYS A 27 -12.11 -7.19 -5.96
N LYS A 28 -12.38 -6.15 -6.76
CA LYS A 28 -12.60 -4.78 -6.29
C LYS A 28 -13.74 -4.71 -5.28
N MET A 29 -14.88 -5.31 -5.63
CA MET A 29 -16.08 -5.23 -4.83
C MET A 29 -15.86 -5.88 -3.46
N VAL A 30 -15.31 -7.10 -3.43
CA VAL A 30 -14.99 -7.83 -2.20
C VAL A 30 -13.99 -7.08 -1.33
N PHE A 31 -12.92 -6.55 -1.94
CA PHE A 31 -11.89 -5.81 -1.20
C PHE A 31 -12.43 -4.51 -0.61
N SER A 32 -13.22 -3.74 -1.36
CA SER A 32 -13.85 -2.51 -0.88
C SER A 32 -14.82 -2.77 0.26
N LEU A 33 -15.67 -3.80 0.14
CA LEU A 33 -16.60 -4.17 1.22
C LEU A 33 -15.84 -4.58 2.49
N SER A 34 -14.72 -5.30 2.36
CA SER A 34 -13.93 -5.76 3.51
C SER A 34 -13.10 -4.66 4.16
N GLU A 35 -12.45 -3.78 3.38
CA GLU A 35 -11.46 -2.82 3.91
C GLU A 35 -12.02 -1.41 4.13
N MET A 36 -13.05 -1.01 3.37
CA MET A 36 -13.67 0.32 3.52
C MET A 36 -14.90 0.28 4.41
N LEU A 37 -15.62 -0.84 4.43
CA LEU A 37 -16.89 -1.00 5.14
C LEU A 37 -16.83 -2.06 6.26
N ASP A 38 -15.66 -2.67 6.50
CA ASP A 38 -15.40 -3.65 7.56
C ASP A 38 -16.36 -4.86 7.56
N PHE A 39 -16.92 -5.24 6.39
CA PHE A 39 -17.74 -6.44 6.28
C PHE A 39 -16.91 -7.72 6.41
N SER A 40 -17.47 -8.73 7.06
CA SER A 40 -16.88 -10.06 7.15
C SER A 40 -17.11 -10.89 5.88
N ILE A 41 -16.26 -11.89 5.62
CA ILE A 41 -16.40 -12.78 4.45
C ILE A 41 -17.80 -13.44 4.35
N PRO A 42 -18.43 -13.89 5.45
CA PRO A 42 -19.81 -14.39 5.39
C PRO A 42 -20.80 -13.32 4.93
N GLU A 43 -20.74 -12.10 5.46
CA GLU A 43 -21.64 -10.99 5.08
C GLU A 43 -21.43 -10.58 3.61
N ILE A 44 -20.18 -10.56 3.15
CA ILE A 44 -19.85 -10.29 1.73
C ILE A 44 -20.42 -11.39 0.82
N SER A 45 -20.34 -12.65 1.25
CA SER A 45 -20.86 -13.78 0.48
C SER A 45 -22.38 -13.70 0.31
N GLU A 46 -23.10 -13.30 1.37
CA GLU A 46 -24.54 -13.06 1.33
C GLU A 46 -24.90 -11.84 0.47
N LEU A 47 -24.16 -10.73 0.61
CA LEU A 47 -24.43 -9.48 -0.09
C LEU A 47 -24.21 -9.59 -1.60
N LEU A 48 -23.17 -10.32 -2.01
CA LEU A 48 -22.82 -10.53 -3.42
C LEU A 48 -23.42 -11.82 -4.00
N ASN A 49 -24.12 -12.62 -3.19
CA ASN A 49 -24.70 -13.91 -3.57
C ASN A 49 -23.67 -14.87 -4.21
N ILE A 50 -22.47 -14.90 -3.63
CA ILE A 50 -21.36 -15.80 -4.01
C ILE A 50 -21.05 -16.77 -2.87
N SER A 51 -20.32 -17.85 -3.14
CA SER A 51 -19.88 -18.74 -2.06
C SER A 51 -18.83 -18.06 -1.17
N GLU A 52 -18.81 -18.37 0.13
CA GLU A 52 -17.76 -17.89 1.05
C GLU A 52 -16.35 -18.24 0.55
N SER A 53 -16.19 -19.41 -0.08
CA SER A 53 -14.92 -19.84 -0.68
C SER A 53 -14.49 -18.92 -1.82
N GLU A 54 -15.44 -18.47 -2.65
CA GLU A 54 -15.17 -17.55 -3.74
C GLU A 54 -14.84 -16.16 -3.20
N ALA A 55 -15.63 -15.65 -2.25
CA ALA A 55 -15.38 -14.37 -1.58
C ALA A 55 -13.98 -14.35 -0.94
N LYS A 56 -13.61 -15.42 -0.22
CA LYS A 56 -12.27 -15.56 0.36
C LYS A 56 -11.17 -15.57 -0.70
N THR A 57 -11.36 -16.33 -1.77
CA THR A 57 -10.38 -16.41 -2.87
C THR A 57 -10.20 -15.06 -3.55
N GLN A 58 -11.27 -14.32 -3.78
CA GLN A 58 -11.24 -12.98 -4.38
C GLN A 58 -10.55 -11.97 -3.45
N TYR A 59 -10.83 -12.02 -2.15
CA TYR A 59 -10.15 -11.19 -1.16
C TYR A 59 -8.63 -11.47 -1.11
N GLU A 60 -8.23 -12.74 -1.01
CA GLU A 60 -6.81 -13.12 -0.98
C GLU A 60 -6.07 -12.74 -2.27
N LYS A 61 -6.73 -12.83 -3.42
CA LYS A 61 -6.18 -12.35 -4.70
C LYS A 61 -6.02 -10.83 -4.70
N ALA A 62 -7.01 -10.09 -4.22
CA ALA A 62 -6.96 -8.63 -4.13
C ALA A 62 -5.82 -8.16 -3.22
N ASP A 63 -5.68 -8.75 -2.04
CA ASP A 63 -4.65 -8.41 -1.06
C ASP A 63 -3.24 -8.64 -1.62
N LYS A 64 -3.00 -9.78 -2.28
CA LYS A 64 -1.72 -10.06 -2.95
C LYS A 64 -1.40 -9.06 -4.05
N LEU A 65 -2.39 -8.71 -4.88
CA LEU A 65 -2.18 -7.74 -5.96
C LEU A 65 -1.81 -6.37 -5.41
N ILE A 66 -2.42 -5.94 -4.31
CA ILE A 66 -2.08 -4.68 -3.65
C ILE A 66 -0.67 -4.74 -3.05
N GLU A 67 -0.33 -5.84 -2.37
CA GLU A 67 1.02 -6.06 -1.83
C GLU A 67 2.11 -5.99 -2.91
N GLU A 68 1.87 -6.60 -4.08
CA GLU A 68 2.79 -6.55 -5.23
C GLU A 68 2.92 -5.14 -5.82
N ASN A 69 1.81 -4.39 -5.90
CA ASN A 69 1.84 -3.00 -6.38
C ASN A 69 2.62 -2.09 -5.41
N ASP A 70 2.45 -2.28 -4.11
CA ASP A 70 3.17 -1.50 -3.10
C ASP A 70 4.66 -1.83 -3.09
N LYS A 71 5.06 -3.12 -3.18
CA LYS A 71 6.48 -3.51 -3.29
C LYS A 71 7.19 -2.84 -4.47
N LYS A 72 6.52 -2.73 -5.63
CA LYS A 72 7.05 -2.00 -6.80
C LYS A 72 7.26 -0.52 -6.49
N ARG A 73 6.33 0.12 -5.78
CA ARG A 73 6.47 1.52 -5.35
C ARG A 73 7.64 1.71 -4.38
N PHE A 74 7.77 0.85 -3.37
CA PHE A 74 8.88 0.91 -2.43
C PHE A 74 10.25 0.75 -3.10
N SER A 75 10.38 -0.13 -4.10
CA SER A 75 11.64 -0.26 -4.85
C SER A 75 12.06 1.02 -5.58
N LEU A 76 11.10 1.83 -6.05
CA LEU A 76 11.39 3.11 -6.68
C LEU A 76 11.73 4.17 -5.64
N THR A 77 11.00 4.23 -4.53
CA THR A 77 11.27 5.20 -3.47
C THR A 77 12.62 4.95 -2.78
N GLU A 78 12.99 3.70 -2.49
CA GLU A 78 14.32 3.36 -1.95
C GLU A 78 15.44 3.75 -2.93
N LEU A 79 15.24 3.59 -4.25
CA LEU A 79 16.17 4.08 -5.26
C LEU A 79 16.34 5.62 -5.23
N PHE A 80 15.31 6.38 -4.82
CA PHE A 80 15.42 7.83 -4.63
C PHE A 80 16.11 8.21 -3.32
N GLU A 81 15.92 7.45 -2.24
CA GLU A 81 16.63 7.70 -0.97
C GLU A 81 18.15 7.48 -1.09
N PHE A 82 18.61 6.60 -2.00
CA PHE A 82 20.04 6.45 -2.31
C PHE A 82 20.66 7.72 -2.90
N ASN A 83 19.90 8.55 -3.62
CA ASN A 83 20.44 9.77 -4.24
C ASN A 83 20.60 10.95 -3.27
N LEU A 84 19.87 10.98 -2.15
CA LEU A 84 20.02 12.05 -1.17
C LEU A 84 21.27 11.88 -0.29
N ILE A 85 21.71 10.64 -0.06
CA ILE A 85 22.88 10.33 0.76
C ILE A 85 24.19 10.71 0.04
N TYR A 86 24.24 10.60 -1.29
CA TYR A 86 25.43 10.96 -2.07
C TYR A 86 25.49 12.43 -2.49
N CYS A 87 24.35 13.11 -2.59
CA CYS A 87 24.30 14.54 -2.89
C CYS A 87 25.01 15.37 -1.83
N ASP A 88 24.95 14.99 -0.55
CA ASP A 88 25.57 15.76 0.55
C ASP A 88 27.07 15.94 0.37
N GLY A 89 27.82 14.88 0.03
CA GLY A 89 29.27 15.00 -0.12
C GLY A 89 29.70 15.89 -1.29
N MET A 90 28.94 15.91 -2.38
CA MET A 90 29.22 16.78 -3.52
C MET A 90 28.79 18.23 -3.25
N VAL A 91 27.62 18.41 -2.64
CA VAL A 91 27.11 19.72 -2.22
C VAL A 91 28.02 20.35 -1.19
N GLU A 92 28.47 19.62 -0.17
CA GLU A 92 29.39 20.13 0.86
C GLU A 92 30.73 20.58 0.25
N ARG A 93 31.28 19.82 -0.72
CA ARG A 93 32.49 20.20 -1.44
C ARG A 93 32.30 21.49 -2.24
N VAL A 94 31.18 21.63 -2.95
CA VAL A 94 30.89 22.83 -3.73
C VAL A 94 30.67 24.04 -2.82
N MET A 95 29.92 23.89 -1.74
CA MET A 95 29.65 24.96 -0.78
C MET A 95 30.93 25.46 -0.11
N LYS A 96 31.87 24.56 0.24
CA LYS A 96 33.19 24.94 0.77
C LYS A 96 34.05 25.74 -0.21
N GLU A 97 33.90 25.54 -1.52
CA GLU A 97 34.62 26.34 -2.52
C GLU A 97 33.95 27.70 -2.73
N ILE A 98 32.63 27.78 -2.64
CA ILE A 98 31.89 29.05 -2.71
C ILE A 98 32.24 29.95 -1.52
N GLU A 99 32.39 29.40 -0.31
CA GLU A 99 32.80 30.16 0.89
C GLU A 99 34.21 30.75 0.81
N LYS A 100 35.06 30.26 -0.12
CA LYS A 100 36.43 30.77 -0.32
C LYS A 100 36.51 31.89 -1.36
N LEU A 101 35.42 32.18 -2.06
CA LEU A 101 35.30 33.29 -3.03
C LEU A 101 34.91 34.58 -2.31
#